data_AF-A0A7W6UVS6-F1
#
_entry.id   AF-A0A7W6UVS6-F1
#
_cell.length_a   1.000
_cell.length_b   1.000
_cell.length_c   1.000
_cell.angle_alpha   90.00
_cell.angle_beta   90.00
_cell.angle_gamma   90.00
#
_symmetry.space_group_name_H-M   'P 1'
#
loop_
_entity.id
_entity.type
_entity.pdbx_description
1 polymer ?
#
loop_
_entity_poly.entity_id
_entity_poly.type
_entity_poly.pdbx_seq_one_letter_code
_entity_poly.pdbx_strand_id
1 'polypeptide(L)'
;MSLKTIIDEVCDAVSIDRFDAIYGSDDPNALTMLDHAQQAGDEIARRADWQALLRTEMLVASGDPLPEDFQRLAPGGGIRAADGTFIRPVTNSGQWAIISQVGSVQPYYFISNGTVRVAPVTSGDGALIDYLSKDWIKNGAEFKAEYSVDDDTAVFPERLLVKNVIWRWRRQKGLAFDDQLAEFEADLVQEINSDRGA
;
A
#
# COMPACT_ATOMS: atom_id res chain seq x y z
N MET A 1 -2.69 -17.49 1.30
CA MET A 1 -2.31 -18.13 0.03
C MET A 1 -1.02 -17.49 -0.46
N SER A 2 -0.09 -18.26 -1.01
CA SER A 2 1.14 -17.69 -1.59
C SER A 2 0.95 -17.29 -3.05
N LEU A 3 1.90 -16.54 -3.61
CA LEU A 3 1.98 -16.19 -5.02
C LEU A 3 1.76 -17.43 -5.90
N LYS A 4 2.47 -18.52 -5.61
CA LYS A 4 2.33 -19.77 -6.36
C LYS A 4 0.91 -20.32 -6.32
N THR A 5 0.29 -20.36 -5.14
CA THR A 5 -1.08 -20.85 -4.99
C THR A 5 -2.09 -19.96 -5.72
N ILE A 6 -1.90 -18.64 -5.67
CA ILE A 6 -2.75 -17.67 -6.39
C ILE A 6 -2.67 -17.95 -7.90
N ILE A 7 -1.47 -18.08 -8.46
CA ILE A 7 -1.33 -18.34 -9.90
C ILE A 7 -1.83 -19.73 -10.28
N ASP A 8 -1.65 -20.75 -9.44
CA ASP A 8 -2.20 -22.08 -9.70
C ASP A 8 -3.73 -22.05 -9.81
N GLU A 9 -4.42 -21.31 -8.92
CA GLU A 9 -5.86 -21.12 -9.01
C GLU A 9 -6.28 -20.33 -10.27
N VAL A 10 -5.51 -19.32 -10.65
CA VAL A 10 -5.72 -18.60 -11.92
C VAL A 10 -5.58 -19.56 -13.11
N CYS A 11 -4.52 -20.37 -13.13
CA CYS A 11 -4.26 -21.34 -14.19
C CYS A 11 -5.43 -22.31 -14.35
N ASP A 12 -5.93 -22.87 -13.25
CA ASP A 12 -7.10 -23.74 -13.25
C ASP A 12 -8.34 -23.03 -13.79
N ALA A 13 -8.58 -21.79 -13.36
CA ALA A 13 -9.75 -20.99 -13.77
C ALA A 13 -9.74 -20.59 -15.24
N VAL A 14 -8.56 -20.42 -15.84
CA VAL A 14 -8.41 -20.06 -17.27
C VAL A 14 -7.99 -21.25 -18.16
N SER A 15 -7.91 -22.45 -17.57
CA SER A 15 -7.59 -23.71 -18.27
C SER A 15 -6.24 -23.68 -18.99
N ILE A 16 -5.19 -23.22 -18.31
CA ILE A 16 -3.80 -23.38 -18.74
C ILE A 16 -3.04 -24.28 -17.76
N ASP A 17 -1.95 -24.87 -18.22
CA ASP A 17 -1.09 -25.69 -17.36
C ASP A 17 -0.49 -24.83 -16.24
N ARG A 18 -0.36 -25.45 -15.06
CA ARG A 18 0.32 -24.83 -13.92
C ARG A 18 1.82 -24.77 -14.19
N PHE A 19 2.46 -23.73 -13.66
CA PHE A 19 3.90 -23.57 -13.75
C PHE A 19 4.59 -24.27 -12.57
N ASP A 20 5.84 -24.73 -12.77
CA ASP A 20 6.64 -25.29 -11.67
C ASP A 20 7.06 -24.19 -10.67
N ALA A 21 7.46 -23.03 -11.19
CA ALA A 21 7.78 -21.83 -10.43
C ALA A 21 7.23 -20.59 -11.14
N ILE A 22 6.86 -19.55 -10.37
CA ILE A 22 6.41 -18.26 -10.92
C ILE A 22 7.57 -17.27 -10.92
N TYR A 23 8.09 -16.98 -9.73
CA TYR A 23 9.23 -16.11 -9.56
C TYR A 23 10.52 -16.82 -9.99
N GLY A 24 11.35 -16.12 -10.78
CA GLY A 24 12.61 -16.67 -11.30
C GLY A 24 12.44 -17.70 -12.42
N SER A 25 11.23 -17.85 -12.97
CA SER A 25 10.95 -18.70 -14.13
C SER A 25 11.42 -18.06 -15.44
N ASP A 26 11.95 -18.87 -16.36
CA ASP A 26 12.28 -18.45 -17.72
C ASP A 26 11.08 -18.55 -18.69
N ASP A 27 9.93 -19.09 -18.24
CA ASP A 27 8.71 -19.17 -19.06
C ASP A 27 8.08 -17.77 -19.21
N PRO A 28 7.95 -17.23 -20.44
CA PRO A 28 7.32 -15.94 -20.67
C PRO A 28 5.88 -15.83 -20.14
N ASN A 29 5.13 -16.94 -20.10
CA ASN A 29 3.77 -16.94 -19.55
C ASN A 29 3.77 -16.84 -18.02
N ALA A 30 4.71 -17.50 -17.34
CA ALA A 30 4.88 -17.37 -15.89
C ALA A 30 5.26 -15.94 -15.51
N LEU A 31 6.19 -15.33 -16.25
CA LEU A 31 6.56 -13.92 -16.09
C LEU A 31 5.39 -12.97 -16.32
N THR A 32 4.53 -13.26 -17.31
CA THR A 32 3.31 -12.48 -17.55
C THR A 32 2.32 -12.59 -16.38
N MET A 33 2.18 -13.79 -15.80
CA MET A 33 1.33 -13.99 -14.62
C MET A 33 1.88 -13.27 -13.39
N LEU A 34 3.20 -13.27 -13.20
CA LEU A 34 3.87 -12.52 -12.14
C LEU A 34 3.60 -11.01 -12.28
N ASP A 35 3.74 -10.45 -13.49
CA ASP A 35 3.46 -9.03 -13.76
C ASP A 35 1.98 -8.68 -13.46
N HIS A 36 1.04 -9.52 -13.89
CA HIS A 36 -0.38 -9.31 -13.56
C HIS A 36 -0.64 -9.38 -12.05
N ALA A 37 -0.01 -10.31 -11.33
CA ALA A 37 -0.16 -10.43 -9.89
C ALA A 37 0.43 -9.22 -9.15
N GLN A 38 1.58 -8.72 -9.60
CA GLN A 38 2.20 -7.50 -9.06
C GLN A 38 1.30 -6.28 -9.28
N GLN A 39 0.82 -6.07 -10.52
CA GLN A 39 -0.08 -4.96 -10.84
C GLN A 39 -1.42 -5.05 -10.09
N ALA A 40 -1.95 -6.25 -9.93
CA ALA A 40 -3.18 -6.49 -9.18
C ALA A 40 -3.01 -6.10 -7.71
N GLY A 41 -1.92 -6.54 -7.07
CA GLY A 41 -1.69 -6.23 -5.66
C GLY A 41 -1.40 -4.76 -5.41
N ASP A 42 -0.63 -4.13 -6.30
CA ASP A 42 -0.40 -2.69 -6.31
C ASP A 42 -1.70 -1.88 -6.42
N GLU A 43 -2.63 -2.32 -7.26
CA GLU A 43 -3.94 -1.70 -7.39
C GLU A 43 -4.74 -1.86 -6.09
N ILE A 44 -4.91 -3.10 -5.61
CA ILE A 44 -5.71 -3.41 -4.43
C ILE A 44 -5.18 -2.68 -3.19
N ALA A 45 -3.86 -2.68 -2.98
CA ALA A 45 -3.21 -1.98 -1.87
C ALA A 45 -3.50 -0.48 -1.84
N ARG A 46 -3.60 0.16 -3.02
CA ARG A 46 -3.87 1.60 -3.15
C ARG A 46 -5.34 1.98 -3.00
N ARG A 47 -6.27 1.04 -3.23
CA ARG A 47 -7.71 1.33 -3.26
C ARG A 47 -8.35 1.44 -1.87
N ALA A 48 -7.65 1.03 -0.82
CA ALA A 48 -8.15 1.10 0.54
C ALA A 48 -7.06 1.37 1.57
N ASP A 49 -7.45 1.89 2.73
CA ASP A 49 -6.60 2.01 3.90
C ASP A 49 -6.62 0.70 4.71
N TRP A 50 -6.05 -0.36 4.12
CA TRP A 50 -5.99 -1.69 4.75
C TRP A 50 -5.35 -1.61 6.13
N GLN A 51 -5.99 -2.14 7.16
CA GLN A 51 -5.47 -2.10 8.54
C GLN A 51 -4.08 -2.74 8.65
N ALA A 52 -3.85 -3.81 7.89
CA ALA A 52 -2.57 -4.51 7.86
C ALA A 52 -1.40 -3.67 7.27
N LEU A 53 -1.70 -2.60 6.53
CA LEU A 53 -0.73 -1.65 5.97
C LEU A 53 -0.50 -0.41 6.83
N LEU A 54 -1.29 -0.21 7.89
CA LEU A 54 -1.11 0.91 8.80
C LEU A 54 0.19 0.73 9.61
N ARG A 55 1.00 1.77 9.66
CA ARG A 55 2.28 1.83 10.37
C ARG A 55 2.33 3.11 11.20
N THR A 56 3.06 3.04 12.31
CA THR A 56 3.34 4.19 13.18
C THR A 56 4.84 4.27 13.40
N GLU A 57 5.44 5.42 13.11
CA GLU A 57 6.86 5.67 13.33
C GLU A 57 7.07 6.98 14.10
N MET A 58 8.21 7.11 14.78
CA MET A 58 8.61 8.33 15.48
C MET A 58 9.48 9.20 14.57
N LEU A 59 9.03 10.43 14.34
CA LEU A 59 9.81 11.53 13.79
C LEU A 59 10.57 12.20 14.95
N VAL A 60 11.89 12.08 14.96
CA VAL A 60 12.75 12.57 16.05
C VAL A 60 12.99 14.08 15.90
N ALA A 61 13.16 14.55 14.66
CA ALA A 61 13.45 15.94 14.36
C ALA A 61 12.67 16.45 13.13
N SER A 62 12.50 17.78 13.07
CA SER A 62 11.99 18.43 11.87
C SER A 62 13.03 18.32 10.75
N GLY A 63 12.61 17.78 9.61
CA GLY A 63 13.48 17.51 8.46
C GLY A 63 13.81 16.02 8.29
N ASP A 64 13.33 15.16 9.19
CA ASP A 64 13.50 13.72 9.07
C ASP A 64 12.90 13.19 7.75
N PRO A 65 13.56 12.18 7.13
CA PRO A 65 13.03 11.55 5.95
C PRO A 65 11.73 10.80 6.29
N LEU A 66 10.85 10.70 5.29
CA LEU A 66 9.75 9.76 5.35
C LEU A 66 10.29 8.32 5.35
N PRO A 67 9.58 7.38 6.00
CA PRO A 67 9.94 5.97 5.95
C PRO A 67 10.05 5.46 4.51
N GLU A 68 10.94 4.49 4.25
CA GLU A 68 11.18 3.99 2.89
C GLU A 68 9.93 3.35 2.26
N ASP A 69 9.12 2.71 3.09
CA ASP A 69 7.87 2.05 2.73
C ASP A 69 6.67 3.01 2.72
N PHE A 70 6.87 4.31 2.97
CA PHE A 70 5.80 5.29 3.02
C PHE A 70 5.06 5.39 1.68
N GLN A 71 3.72 5.27 1.72
CA GLN A 71 2.85 5.53 0.58
C GLN A 71 2.06 6.82 0.74
N ARG A 72 1.35 6.96 1.87
CA ARG A 72 0.52 8.13 2.19
C ARG A 72 0.30 8.23 3.69
N LEU A 73 -0.05 9.42 4.18
CA LEU A 73 -0.47 9.60 5.57
C LEU A 73 -1.82 8.92 5.83
N ALA A 74 -1.99 8.43 7.06
CA ALA A 74 -3.28 7.93 7.52
C ALA A 74 -4.31 9.07 7.52
N PRO A 75 -5.56 8.80 7.10
CA PRO A 75 -6.62 9.79 7.14
C PRO A 75 -6.97 10.18 8.58
N GLY A 76 -7.42 11.42 8.80
CA GLY A 76 -7.92 11.85 10.11
C GLY A 76 -6.88 12.38 11.09
N GLY A 77 -5.63 12.57 10.66
CA GLY A 77 -4.58 13.21 11.48
C GLY A 77 -3.31 12.37 11.57
N GLY A 78 -2.72 12.02 10.42
CA GLY A 78 -1.57 11.13 10.35
C GLY A 78 -0.27 11.65 10.97
N ILE A 79 -0.24 12.84 11.57
CA ILE A 79 0.90 13.29 12.37
C ILE A 79 0.39 13.91 13.66
N ARG A 80 0.93 13.44 14.79
CA ARG A 80 0.59 13.90 16.13
C ARG A 80 1.84 14.09 16.98
N ALA A 81 1.81 15.05 17.89
CA ALA A 81 2.84 15.18 18.92
C ALA A 81 2.72 14.04 19.94
N ALA A 82 3.77 13.83 20.76
CA ALA A 82 3.80 12.78 21.78
C ALA A 82 2.69 12.89 22.82
N ASP A 83 2.19 14.11 23.07
CA ASP A 83 1.05 14.40 23.95
C ASP A 83 -0.32 14.06 23.32
N GLY A 84 -0.34 13.60 22.06
CA GLY A 84 -1.55 13.29 21.29
C GLY A 84 -2.13 14.47 20.53
N THR A 85 -1.54 15.67 20.59
CA THR A 85 -2.00 16.83 19.84
C THR A 85 -1.78 16.63 18.35
N PHE A 86 -2.84 16.73 17.54
CA PHE A 86 -2.71 16.66 16.09
C PHE A 86 -1.92 17.84 15.53
N ILE A 87 -0.94 17.53 14.68
CA ILE A 87 -0.17 18.51 13.94
C ILE A 87 -0.89 18.75 12.61
N ARG A 88 -1.17 20.02 12.27
CA ARG A 88 -2.02 20.32 11.10
C ARG A 88 -1.22 20.38 9.80
N PRO A 89 -1.75 19.83 8.68
CA PRO A 89 -1.08 19.93 7.40
C PRO A 89 -1.04 21.38 6.89
N VAL A 90 0.10 21.74 6.31
CA VAL A 90 0.25 22.85 5.38
C VAL A 90 0.58 22.22 4.03
N THR A 91 -0.13 22.61 2.97
CA THR A 91 0.09 22.05 1.61
C THR A 91 0.77 23.04 0.68
N ASN A 92 0.83 24.31 1.06
CA ASN A 92 1.40 25.39 0.26
C ASN A 92 2.77 25.81 0.83
N SER A 93 3.80 25.83 -0.02
CA SER A 93 5.16 26.17 0.37
C SER A 93 5.32 27.63 0.85
N GLY A 94 4.56 28.57 0.30
CA GLY A 94 4.55 29.97 0.73
C GLY A 94 3.92 30.13 2.11
N GLN A 95 2.82 29.42 2.39
CA GLN A 95 2.23 29.40 3.72
C GLN A 95 3.19 28.76 4.74
N TRP A 96 3.87 27.68 4.35
CA TRP A 96 4.89 27.06 5.19
C TRP A 96 6.03 28.03 5.52
N ALA A 97 6.54 28.78 4.54
CA ALA A 97 7.61 29.74 4.75
C ALA A 97 7.24 30.78 5.84
N ILE A 98 6.02 31.31 5.81
CA ILE A 98 5.54 32.26 6.82
C ILE A 98 5.43 31.59 8.19
N ILE A 99 4.77 30.43 8.27
CA ILE A 99 4.58 29.71 9.54
C ILE A 99 5.92 29.35 10.19
N SER A 100 6.89 28.90 9.40
CA SER A 100 8.23 28.55 9.89
C SER A 100 9.05 29.75 10.40
N GLN A 101 8.77 30.96 9.92
CA GLN A 101 9.50 32.17 10.29
C GLN A 101 8.85 32.93 11.44
N VAL A 102 7.53 33.13 11.37
CA VAL A 102 6.78 33.93 12.35
C VAL A 102 6.57 33.13 13.65
N GLY A 103 6.58 31.81 13.57
CA GLY A 103 6.23 30.93 14.67
C GLY A 103 4.72 30.87 14.90
N SER A 104 4.26 29.73 15.41
CA SER A 104 2.85 29.50 15.73
C SER A 104 2.75 28.71 17.02
N VAL A 105 1.73 29.00 17.83
CA VAL A 105 1.38 28.20 19.00
C VAL A 105 0.76 26.86 18.57
N GLN A 106 -0.03 26.88 17.49
CA GLN A 106 -0.58 25.66 16.90
C GLN A 106 0.53 24.95 16.10
N PRO A 107 0.78 23.65 16.32
CA PRO A 107 1.73 22.90 15.53
C PRO A 107 1.22 22.60 14.11
N TYR A 108 2.10 22.78 13.14
CA TYR A 108 1.91 22.52 11.72
C TYR A 108 3.02 21.63 11.16
N TYR A 109 2.71 20.85 10.14
CA TYR A 109 3.70 20.11 9.37
C TYR A 109 3.61 20.44 7.88
N PHE A 110 4.73 20.27 7.19
CA PHE A 110 4.83 20.36 5.74
C PHE A 110 5.69 19.22 5.23
N ILE A 111 5.15 18.47 4.27
CA ILE A 111 5.88 17.40 3.59
C ILE A 111 6.39 17.95 2.26
N SER A 112 7.70 17.87 2.05
CA SER A 112 8.33 18.26 0.80
C SER A 112 9.58 17.45 0.56
N ASN A 113 9.78 17.02 -0.70
CA ASN A 113 10.97 16.29 -1.14
C ASN A 113 11.30 15.08 -0.25
N GLY A 114 10.28 14.30 0.15
CA GLY A 114 10.47 13.11 0.97
C GLY A 114 10.84 13.38 2.44
N THR A 115 10.73 14.61 2.93
CA THR A 115 11.01 14.95 4.34
C THR A 115 9.80 15.58 5.01
N VAL A 116 9.65 15.32 6.30
CA VAL A 116 8.61 15.94 7.14
C VAL A 116 9.21 17.07 7.93
N ARG A 117 8.66 18.28 7.79
CA ARG A 117 9.06 19.45 8.58
C ARG A 117 7.95 19.82 9.53
N VAL A 118 8.30 20.17 10.77
CA VAL A 118 7.34 20.48 11.83
C VAL A 118 7.69 21.83 12.47
N ALA A 119 6.67 22.66 12.69
CA ALA A 119 6.79 23.99 13.29
C ALA A 119 5.65 24.20 14.32
N PRO A 120 5.96 24.58 15.58
CA PRO A 120 7.30 24.74 16.14
C PRO A 120 8.05 23.41 16.21
N VAL A 121 9.38 23.46 16.26
CA VAL A 121 10.20 22.24 16.36
C VAL A 121 9.85 21.53 17.67
N THR A 122 9.44 20.26 17.56
CA THR A 122 9.16 19.40 18.72
C THR A 122 10.45 19.19 19.50
N SER A 123 10.54 19.76 20.70
CA SER A 123 11.67 19.52 21.61
C SER A 123 11.46 18.24 22.40
N GLY A 124 12.45 17.33 22.39
CA GLY A 124 12.55 16.21 23.33
C GLY A 124 11.78 14.94 22.95
N ASP A 125 10.48 15.05 22.65
CA ASP A 125 9.60 13.87 22.56
C ASP A 125 9.21 13.46 21.12
N GLY A 126 9.67 14.20 20.11
CA GLY A 126 9.37 13.94 18.69
C GLY A 126 7.88 14.06 18.33
N ALA A 127 7.56 13.71 17.10
CA ALA A 127 6.18 13.51 16.63
C ALA A 127 6.00 12.06 16.18
N LEU A 128 4.78 11.55 16.21
CA LEU A 128 4.42 10.26 15.66
C LEU A 128 3.76 10.47 14.30
N ILE A 129 4.21 9.70 13.31
CA ILE A 129 3.62 9.63 11.98
C ILE A 129 2.87 8.30 11.84
N ASP A 130 1.56 8.42 11.60
CA ASP A 130 0.69 7.31 11.25
C ASP A 130 0.50 7.34 9.71
N TYR A 131 0.91 6.26 9.05
CA TYR A 131 0.96 6.20 7.59
C TYR A 131 0.57 4.82 7.07
N LEU A 132 0.21 4.77 5.78
CA LEU A 132 -0.03 3.56 5.04
C LEU A 132 1.24 3.19 4.30
N SER A 133 1.72 1.97 4.55
CA SER A 133 2.85 1.38 3.87
C SER A 133 2.48 0.97 2.44
N LYS A 134 3.43 1.07 1.52
CA LYS A 134 3.32 0.53 0.16
C LYS A 134 3.64 -0.98 0.11
N ASP A 135 4.16 -1.53 1.19
CA ASP A 135 4.68 -2.89 1.26
C ASP A 135 3.56 -3.89 1.59
N TRP A 136 2.85 -4.30 0.54
CA TRP A 136 1.68 -5.17 0.63
C TRP A 136 1.97 -6.66 0.55
N ILE A 137 3.22 -7.03 0.31
CA ILE A 137 3.68 -8.41 0.26
C ILE A 137 4.36 -8.74 1.58
N LYS A 138 4.12 -9.94 2.09
CA LYS A 138 4.70 -10.45 3.33
C LYS A 138 5.35 -11.81 3.13
N ASN A 139 6.54 -11.97 3.69
CA ASN A 139 7.24 -13.24 3.84
C ASN A 139 7.79 -13.38 5.26
N GLY A 140 7.19 -14.26 6.07
CA GLY A 140 7.52 -14.37 7.49
C GLY A 140 7.23 -13.05 8.24
N ALA A 141 8.28 -12.35 8.67
CA ALA A 141 8.18 -11.04 9.34
C ALA A 141 8.48 -9.85 8.41
N GLU A 142 9.01 -10.12 7.21
CA GLU A 142 9.40 -9.10 6.25
C GLU A 142 8.20 -8.62 5.44
N PHE A 143 8.11 -7.31 5.24
CA PHE A 143 7.17 -6.66 4.34
C PHE A 143 7.95 -6.05 3.18
N LYS A 144 7.37 -6.11 1.98
CA LYS A 144 7.98 -5.54 0.76
C LYS A 144 6.92 -5.16 -0.27
N ALA A 145 7.33 -4.34 -1.24
CA ALA A 145 6.48 -3.90 -2.33
C ALA A 145 6.46 -4.86 -3.53
N GLU A 146 7.50 -5.68 -3.70
CA GLU A 146 7.68 -6.53 -4.88
C GLU A 146 7.81 -8.01 -4.50
N TYR A 147 7.22 -8.89 -5.31
CA TYR A 147 7.39 -10.33 -5.16
C TYR A 147 8.86 -10.69 -5.35
N SER A 148 9.40 -11.56 -4.50
CA SER A 148 10.77 -12.03 -4.60
C SER A 148 10.91 -13.55 -4.49
N VAL A 149 9.86 -14.27 -4.08
CA VAL A 149 9.77 -15.73 -4.05
C VAL A 149 8.32 -16.20 -4.16
N ASP A 150 8.13 -17.46 -4.53
CA ASP A 150 6.81 -18.10 -4.71
C ASP A 150 5.98 -18.24 -3.43
N ASP A 151 6.65 -18.23 -2.27
CA ASP A 151 6.02 -18.34 -0.94
C ASP A 151 5.51 -17.00 -0.40
N ASP A 152 5.72 -15.91 -1.13
CA ASP A 152 5.23 -14.59 -0.77
C ASP A 152 3.71 -14.55 -0.69
N THR A 153 3.19 -13.88 0.34
CA THR A 153 1.75 -13.76 0.61
C THR A 153 1.32 -12.30 0.59
N ALA A 154 0.04 -12.02 0.34
CA ALA A 154 -0.49 -10.67 0.43
C ALA A 154 -1.06 -10.37 1.82
N VAL A 155 -1.04 -9.09 2.22
CA VAL A 155 -1.59 -8.65 3.50
C VAL A 155 -3.11 -8.47 3.51
N PHE A 156 -3.71 -8.39 2.33
CA PHE A 156 -5.16 -8.30 2.11
C PHE A 156 -5.67 -9.64 1.53
N PRO A 157 -7.00 -9.86 1.49
CA PRO A 157 -7.54 -11.15 1.12
C PRO A 157 -7.14 -11.60 -0.30
N GLU A 158 -6.46 -12.74 -0.40
CA GLU A 158 -5.80 -13.16 -1.63
C GLU A 158 -6.78 -13.56 -2.75
N ARG A 159 -8.05 -13.84 -2.43
CA ARG A 159 -9.12 -14.03 -3.42
C ARG A 159 -9.26 -12.84 -4.36
N LEU A 160 -8.99 -11.63 -3.87
CA LEU A 160 -9.03 -10.42 -4.68
C LEU A 160 -7.93 -10.43 -5.74
N LEU A 161 -6.75 -10.99 -5.43
CA LEU A 161 -5.67 -11.17 -6.41
C LEU A 161 -6.07 -12.15 -7.49
N VAL A 162 -6.62 -13.31 -7.11
CA VAL A 162 -7.06 -14.32 -8.08
C VAL A 162 -8.05 -13.71 -9.07
N LYS A 163 -9.11 -13.05 -8.58
CA LYS A 163 -10.10 -12.40 -9.43
C LYS A 163 -9.50 -11.30 -10.31
N ASN A 164 -8.61 -10.48 -9.74
CA ASN A 164 -8.00 -9.38 -10.48
C ASN A 164 -7.08 -9.87 -11.61
N VAL A 165 -6.23 -10.87 -11.33
CA VAL A 165 -5.35 -11.49 -12.32
C VAL A 165 -6.16 -12.15 -13.44
N ILE A 166 -7.26 -12.84 -13.13
CA ILE A 166 -8.12 -13.49 -14.14
C ILE A 166 -8.65 -12.47 -15.16
N TRP A 167 -9.24 -11.35 -14.71
CA TRP A 167 -9.81 -10.38 -15.65
C TRP A 167 -8.71 -9.66 -16.45
N ARG A 168 -7.55 -9.37 -15.85
CA ARG A 168 -6.39 -8.78 -16.55
C ARG A 168 -5.87 -9.69 -17.65
N TRP A 169 -5.72 -10.97 -17.33
CA TRP A 169 -5.29 -11.97 -18.31
C TRP A 169 -6.31 -12.10 -19.44
N ARG A 170 -7.61 -12.20 -19.13
CA ARG A 170 -8.69 -12.27 -20.15
C ARG A 170 -8.67 -11.04 -21.06
N ARG A 171 -8.53 -9.84 -20.48
CA ARG A 171 -8.39 -8.59 -21.23
C ARG A 171 -7.18 -8.60 -22.15
N GLN A 172 -6.01 -9.07 -21.68
CA GLN A 172 -4.81 -9.18 -22.50
C GLN A 172 -5.00 -10.16 -23.68
N LYS A 173 -5.76 -11.24 -23.47
CA LYS A 173 -6.09 -12.22 -24.52
C LYS A 173 -7.25 -11.79 -25.43
N GLY A 174 -7.88 -10.64 -25.18
CA GLY A 174 -9.03 -10.16 -25.95
C GLY A 174 -10.32 -10.97 -25.71
N LEU A 175 -10.42 -11.64 -24.58
CA LEU A 175 -11.60 -12.39 -24.15
C LEU A 175 -12.56 -11.48 -23.37
N ALA A 176 -13.83 -11.86 -23.27
CA ALA A 176 -14.81 -11.16 -22.42
C ALA A 176 -14.35 -11.19 -20.95
N PHE A 177 -14.33 -10.03 -20.31
CA PHE A 177 -13.82 -9.86 -18.93
C PHE A 177 -14.74 -9.02 -18.03
N ASP A 178 -15.79 -8.40 -18.58
CA ASP A 178 -16.61 -7.41 -17.87
C ASP A 178 -17.30 -8.00 -16.63
N ASP A 179 -17.80 -9.24 -16.73
CA ASP A 179 -18.47 -9.91 -15.61
C ASP A 179 -17.50 -10.18 -14.45
N GLN A 180 -16.27 -10.63 -14.74
CA GLN A 180 -15.27 -10.91 -13.71
C GLN A 180 -14.71 -9.63 -13.09
N LEU A 181 -14.63 -8.55 -13.89
CA LEU A 181 -14.30 -7.24 -13.35
C LEU A 181 -15.41 -6.76 -12.40
N ALA A 182 -16.68 -6.89 -12.78
CA ALA A 182 -17.80 -6.52 -11.92
C ALA A 182 -17.83 -7.33 -10.61
N GLU A 183 -17.53 -8.63 -10.68
CA GLU A 183 -17.42 -9.49 -9.51
C GLU A 183 -16.24 -9.09 -8.61
N PHE A 184 -15.08 -8.78 -9.19
CA PHE A 184 -13.92 -8.26 -8.45
C PHE A 184 -14.26 -6.95 -7.73
N GLU A 185 -14.91 -6.01 -8.41
CA GLU A 185 -15.29 -4.71 -7.84
C GLU A 185 -16.29 -4.87 -6.68
N ALA A 186 -17.26 -5.76 -6.81
CA ALA A 186 -18.22 -6.06 -5.75
C ALA A 186 -17.54 -6.64 -4.50
N ASP A 187 -16.68 -7.65 -4.69
CA ASP A 187 -15.92 -8.27 -3.59
C ASP A 187 -14.96 -7.27 -2.95
N LEU A 188 -14.28 -6.45 -3.75
CA LEU A 188 -13.35 -5.45 -3.22
C LEU A 188 -14.06 -4.50 -2.25
N VAL A 189 -15.24 -4.00 -2.61
CA VAL A 189 -16.04 -3.14 -1.72
C VAL A 189 -16.43 -3.87 -0.44
N GLN A 190 -16.81 -5.14 -0.53
CA GLN A 190 -17.15 -5.96 0.63
C GLN A 190 -15.94 -6.16 1.57
N GLU A 191 -14.77 -6.46 1.03
CA GLU A 191 -13.55 -6.66 1.83
C GLU A 191 -13.09 -5.36 2.48
N ILE A 192 -13.21 -4.23 1.78
CA ILE A 192 -12.89 -2.91 2.34
C ILE A 192 -13.77 -2.59 3.54
N ASN A 193 -15.07 -2.91 3.47
CA ASN A 193 -15.97 -2.69 4.61
C ASN A 193 -15.64 -3.64 5.78
N SER A 194 -15.38 -4.92 5.47
CA SER A 194 -15.05 -5.94 6.47
C SER A 194 -13.75 -5.62 7.22
N ASP A 195 -12.72 -5.15 6.52
CA ASP A 195 -11.42 -4.75 7.11
C ASP A 195 -11.56 -3.58 8.09
N ARG A 196 -12.52 -2.67 7.84
CA ARG A 196 -12.83 -1.55 8.73
C ARG A 196 -13.67 -1.97 9.95
N GLY A 197 -14.04 -3.24 10.06
CA GLY A 197 -14.91 -3.76 11.11
C GLY A 197 -16.38 -3.35 10.97
N ALA A 198 -16.81 -3.03 9.75
CA ALA A 198 -18.20 -2.68 9.40
C ALA A 198 -19.00 -3.89 8.91
#